data_AF-A0A6M3Y0W8-F1
#
_entry.id   AF-A0A6M3Y0W8-F1
#
_cell.length_a   1.000
_cell.length_b   1.000
_cell.length_c   1.000
_cell.angle_alpha   90.00
_cell.angle_beta   90.00
_cell.angle_gamma   90.00
#
_symmetry.space_group_name_H-M   'P 1'
#
loop_
_entity.id
_entity.type
_entity.pdbx_description
1 polymer ?
#
loop_
_entity_poly.entity_id
_entity_poly.type
_entity_poly.pdbx_seq_one_letter_code
_entity_poly.pdbx_strand_id
1 'polypeptide(L)' 'METPNKSQGQKPYRVLKIDELVRPGEAGGVERYYRHTIKTRGGTTLSVDIDEEDFSAERAAPILEKKAVEADKILTG' A
#
# COMPACT_ATOMS: atom_id res chain seq x y z
N MET A 1 25.11 -12.98 8.15
CA MET A 1 25.10 -12.21 6.90
C MET A 1 23.83 -11.38 6.91
N GLU A 2 23.90 -10.16 7.41
CA GLU A 2 22.76 -9.23 7.47
C GLU A 2 22.78 -8.40 6.19
N THR A 3 21.76 -8.54 5.36
CA THR A 3 21.61 -7.79 4.11
C THR A 3 21.48 -6.29 4.41
N PRO A 4 22.22 -5.41 3.71
CA PRO A 4 22.16 -3.97 3.96
C PRO A 4 20.78 -3.42 3.53
N ASN A 5 20.07 -2.88 4.51
CA ASN A 5 18.81 -2.17 4.39
C ASN A 5 19.03 -0.91 3.53
N LYS A 6 18.87 -1.03 2.20
CA LYS A 6 18.99 0.08 1.25
C LYS A 6 17.97 1.17 1.59
N SER A 7 18.47 2.32 2.03
CA SER A 7 17.86 3.66 2.01
C SER A 7 16.35 3.70 1.74
N GLN A 8 15.56 3.39 2.76
CA GLN A 8 14.21 3.92 2.82
C GLN A 8 14.35 5.33 3.38
N GLY A 9 14.58 6.31 2.50
CA GLY A 9 14.33 7.71 2.83
C GLY A 9 12.95 7.78 3.50
N GLN A 10 12.86 8.46 4.63
CA GLN A 10 11.72 8.41 5.54
C GLN A 10 10.39 8.51 4.79
N LYS A 11 9.72 7.37 4.54
CA LYS A 11 8.47 7.32 3.76
C LYS A 11 7.46 8.30 4.36
N PRO A 12 6.65 9.00 3.55
CA PRO A 12 5.61 9.91 4.05
C PRO A 12 4.45 9.17 4.75
N TYR A 13 4.54 7.85 4.87
CA TYR A 13 3.58 6.98 5.51
C TYR A 13 4.29 5.81 6.19
N ARG A 14 3.61 5.23 7.17
CA ARG A 14 3.97 3.98 7.83
C ARG A 14 3.00 2.90 7.39
N VAL A 15 3.50 1.76 6.91
CA VAL A 15 2.65 0.57 6.69
C VAL A 15 2.23 0.02 8.05
N LEU A 16 0.93 -0.12 8.26
CA LEU A 16 0.35 -0.70 9.47
C LEU A 16 0.16 -2.20 9.32
N LYS A 17 -0.46 -2.62 8.20
CA LYS A 17 -0.81 -4.02 7.95
C LYS A 17 -0.94 -4.28 6.46
N ILE A 18 -0.66 -5.53 6.07
CA ILE A 18 -0.95 -6.07 4.74
C ILE A 18 -1.79 -7.31 4.96
N ASP A 19 -3.00 -7.32 4.41
CA ASP A 19 -3.92 -8.45 4.44
C ASP A 19 -3.97 -9.09 3.04
N GLU A 20 -3.80 -10.40 2.95
CA GLU A 20 -4.10 -11.18 1.75
C GLU A 20 -5.58 -11.56 1.79
N LEU A 21 -6.33 -11.16 0.76
CA LEU A 21 -7.77 -11.32 0.68
C LEU A 21 -8.15 -11.96 -0.65
N VAL A 22 -9.33 -12.59 -0.68
CA VAL A 22 -9.92 -13.16 -1.89
C VAL A 22 -11.29 -12.56 -2.14
N ARG A 23 -11.63 -12.33 -3.41
CA ARG A 23 -12.96 -11.93 -3.85
C ARG A 23 -13.43 -12.84 -5.01
N PRO A 24 -14.75 -13.03 -5.19
CA PRO A 24 -15.25 -13.69 -6.39
C PRO A 24 -14.94 -12.82 -7.62
N GLY A 25 -14.29 -13.42 -8.62
CA GLY A 25 -14.01 -12.79 -9.92
C GLY A 25 -15.14 -12.98 -10.91
N GLU A 26 -15.21 -12.10 -11.92
CA GLU A 26 -16.32 -12.07 -12.89
C GLU A 26 -16.47 -13.37 -13.70
N ALA A 27 -15.40 -14.11 -13.94
CA ALA A 27 -15.42 -15.38 -14.68
C ALA A 27 -15.79 -16.61 -13.83
N GLY A 28 -16.25 -16.41 -12.58
CA GLY A 28 -16.53 -17.50 -11.64
C GLY A 28 -15.28 -18.08 -10.95
N GLY A 29 -14.14 -17.39 -11.08
CA GLY A 29 -12.89 -17.69 -10.36
C GLY A 29 -12.81 -16.97 -9.01
N VAL A 30 -11.74 -17.24 -8.25
CA VAL A 30 -11.36 -16.44 -7.08
C VAL A 30 -10.20 -15.52 -7.46
N GLU A 31 -10.36 -14.22 -7.22
CA GLU A 31 -9.31 -13.21 -7.41
C GLU A 31 -8.66 -12.93 -6.06
N ARG A 32 -7.34 -12.99 -6.01
CA ARG A 32 -6.55 -12.61 -4.85
C ARG A 32 -6.19 -11.13 -4.93
N TYR A 33 -6.27 -10.44 -3.80
CA TYR A 33 -5.85 -9.05 -3.69
C TYR A 33 -5.23 -8.80 -2.31
N TYR A 34 -4.29 -7.86 -2.26
CA TYR A 34 -3.57 -7.47 -1.05
C TYR A 34 -4.05 -6.09 -0.60
N ARG A 35 -4.65 -6.03 0.59
CA ARG A 35 -5.04 -4.77 1.22
C ARG A 35 -3.89 -4.21 2.05
N HIS A 36 -3.31 -3.13 1.57
CA HIS A 36 -2.28 -2.38 2.27
C HIS A 36 -2.91 -1.28 3.10
N THR A 37 -2.81 -1.38 4.42
CA THR A 37 -3.21 -0.33 5.33
C THR A 37 -1.99 0.50 5.72
N ILE A 38 -2.03 1.79 5.42
CA ILE A 38 -0.96 2.75 5.72
C ILE A 38 -1.49 3.87 6.62
N LYS A 39 -0.61 4.45 7.42
CA LYS A 39 -0.85 5.65 8.21
C LYS A 39 0.01 6.78 7.69
N THR A 40 -0.58 7.88 7.27
CA THR A 40 0.13 9.08 6.83
C THR A 40 0.77 9.81 8.02
N ARG A 41 1.69 10.74 7.75
CA ARG A 41 2.27 11.62 8.79
C ARG A 41 1.21 12.45 9.50
N GLY A 42 0.21 12.96 8.77
CA GLY A 42 -0.95 13.65 9.34
C GLY A 42 -1.87 12.78 10.21
N GLY A 43 -1.62 11.48 10.32
CA GLY A 43 -2.37 10.57 11.20
C GLY A 43 -3.55 9.85 10.54
N THR A 44 -3.83 10.12 9.27
CA THR A 44 -4.87 9.45 8.49
C THR A 44 -4.51 8.00 8.20
N THR A 45 -5.47 7.11 8.39
CA THR A 45 -5.35 5.71 7.97
C THR A 45 -5.99 5.53 6.61
N LEU A 46 -5.24 4.99 5.65
CA LEU A 46 -5.70 4.68 4.31
C LEU A 46 -5.52 3.20 4.05
N SER A 47 -6.47 2.60 3.34
CA SER A 47 -6.34 1.24 2.84
C SER A 47 -6.37 1.25 1.32
N VAL A 48 -5.47 0.48 0.71
CA VAL A 48 -5.35 0.36 -0.74
C VAL A 48 -5.40 -1.10 -1.09
N ASP A 49 -6.37 -1.47 -1.91
CA ASP A 49 -6.52 -2.82 -2.44
C ASP A 49 -5.70 -2.90 -3.73
N ILE A 50 -4.82 -3.90 -3.81
CA ILE A 50 -3.94 -4.15 -4.95
C ILE A 50 -4.19 -5.59 -5.41
N ASP A 51 -4.71 -5.77 -6.61
CA ASP A 51 -4.91 -7.10 -7.20
C ASP A 51 -3.58 -7.87 -7.29
N GLU A 52 -3.62 -9.19 -7.12
CA GLU A 52 -2.42 -10.04 -7.13
C GLU A 52 -1.64 -9.94 -8.45
N GLU A 53 -2.34 -9.78 -9.57
CA GLU A 53 -1.73 -9.61 -10.90
C GLU A 53 -0.88 -8.33 -11.00
N ASP A 54 -1.23 -7.29 -10.23
CA ASP A 54 -0.50 -6.02 -10.12
C ASP A 54 0.45 -5.98 -8.91
N PHE A 55 0.39 -6.99 -8.04
CA PHE A 55 1.21 -7.05 -6.84
C PHE A 55 2.66 -7.43 -7.17
N SER A 56 3.45 -6.42 -7.52
CA SER A 56 4.91 -6.47 -7.40
C SER A 56 5.34 -5.52 -6.29
N ALA A 57 6.15 -5.97 -5.33
CA ALA A 57 6.64 -5.12 -4.24
C ALA A 57 7.30 -3.83 -4.74
N GLU A 58 7.91 -3.88 -5.94
CA GLU A 58 8.52 -2.74 -6.64
C GLU A 58 7.49 -1.76 -7.23
N ARG A 59 6.28 -2.21 -7.59
CA ARG A 59 5.18 -1.38 -8.14
C ARG A 59 4.24 -0.84 -7.07
N ALA A 60 4.06 -1.57 -5.97
CA ALA A 60 3.20 -1.15 -4.87
C ALA A 60 3.77 0.08 -4.13
N ALA A 61 5.09 0.14 -3.96
CA ALA A 61 5.77 1.24 -3.26
C ALA A 61 5.43 2.65 -3.80
N PRO A 62 5.51 2.94 -5.11
CA PRO A 62 5.15 4.26 -5.64
C PRO A 62 3.65 4.57 -5.57
N ILE A 63 2.77 3.56 -5.65
CA ILE A 63 1.30 3.76 -5.53
C ILE A 63 0.95 4.21 -4.10
N LEU A 64 1.52 3.52 -3.10
CA LEU A 64 1.32 3.84 -1.70
C LEU A 64 1.90 5.22 -1.34
N GLU A 65 3.04 5.58 -1.95
CA GLU A 65 3.64 6.91 -1.76
C GLU A 65 2.78 8.03 -2.31
N LYS A 66 2.28 7.90 -3.55
CA LYS A 66 1.38 8.91 -4.13
C LYS A 66 0.12 9.10 -3.28
N LYS A 67 -0.55 8.00 -2.90
CA LYS A 67 -1.76 8.06 -2.08
C LYS A 67 -1.53 8.69 -0.70
N ALA A 68 -0.38 8.39 -0.07
CA ALA A 68 -0.01 9.02 1.18
C ALA A 68 0.19 10.54 1.04
N VAL A 69 0.88 10.98 -0.01
CA VAL A 69 1.12 12.41 -0.27
C VAL A 69 -0.19 13.14 -0.59
N GLU A 70 -1.07 12.55 -1.39
CA GLU A 70 -2.37 13.14 -1.71
C GLU A 70 -3.25 13.28 -0.47
N ALA A 71 -3.31 12.26 0.39
CA ALA A 71 -4.08 12.34 1.62
C ALA A 71 -3.53 13.35 2.63
N ASP A 72 -2.21 13.52 2.70
CA ASP A 72 -1.58 14.53 3.55
C ASP A 72 -1.91 15.94 3.04
N LYS A 73 -1.91 16.15 1.72
CA LYS A 73 -2.31 17.43 1.09
C LYS A 73 -3.75 17.83 1.41
N ILE A 74 -4.69 16.87 1.44
CA ILE A 74 -6.10 17.12 1.75
C ILE A 74 -6.28 17.65 3.18
N LEU A 75 -5.43 17.22 4.14
CA LEU A 75 -5.53 17.67 5.53
C LEU A 75 -4.88 19.03 5.80
N THR A 76 -3.96 19.47 4.94
CA THR A 76 -3.33 20.80 5.04
C THR A 76 -4.08 21.91 4.30
N GLY A 77 -5.23 21.59 3.69
CA GLY A 77 -6.08 22.52 2.92
C GLY A 77 -7.15 23.21 3.76
#